data_AF-A0A353P747-F1
#
_entry.id   AF-A0A353P747-F1
#
_cell.length_a   1.000
_cell.length_b   1.000
_cell.length_c   1.000
_cell.angle_alpha   90.00
_cell.angle_beta   90.00
_cell.angle_gamma   90.00
#
_symmetry.space_group_name_H-M   'P 1'
#
loop_
_entity.id
_entity.type
_entity.pdbx_description
1 polymer ?
#
loop_
_entity_poly.entity_id
_entity_poly.type
_entity_poly.pdbx_seq_one_letter_code
_entity_poly.pdbx_strand_id
1 'polypeptide(L)'
;MKTFTDNAGRTWTLSLTIDSAKRVRDLLNINLLEPEAGDPPLITRLGTDEFLLCDVLYCLIKPQADSLNITSEQFGQSIGGDVILAAQTAFYDEIIDFFQKRGRTDRAKAAATQQKMINLAIEKITQNLTQIDLGGKLTEIFGARSIQ
;
A
#
# COMPACT_ATOMS: atom_id res chain seq x y z
N MET A 1 13.68 -8.04 -6.20
CA MET A 1 12.67 -9.00 -5.77
C MET A 1 12.49 -8.87 -4.27
N LYS A 2 11.25 -8.67 -3.83
CA LYS A 2 10.88 -8.45 -2.42
C LYS A 2 9.80 -9.45 -2.03
N THR A 3 9.65 -9.73 -0.75
CA THR A 3 8.72 -10.76 -0.27
C THR A 3 7.92 -10.26 0.92
N PHE A 4 6.72 -10.81 1.08
CA PHE A 4 5.91 -10.67 2.30
C PHE A 4 5.18 -11.99 2.57
N THR A 5 4.69 -12.19 3.79
CA THR A 5 3.96 -13.39 4.19
C THR A 5 2.53 -12.99 4.58
N ASP A 6 1.54 -13.75 4.11
CA ASP A 6 0.13 -13.53 4.44
C ASP A 6 -0.33 -14.26 5.72
N ASN A 7 -1.57 -14.02 6.14
CA ASN A 7 -2.13 -14.64 7.34
C ASN A 7 -2.37 -16.15 7.23
N ALA A 8 -2.28 -16.71 6.03
CA ALA A 8 -2.30 -18.17 5.81
C ALA A 8 -0.88 -18.78 5.87
N GLY A 9 0.14 -17.98 6.17
CA GLY A 9 1.54 -18.41 6.23
C GLY A 9 2.20 -18.59 4.87
N ARG A 10 1.58 -18.11 3.78
CA ARG A 10 2.15 -18.20 2.44
C ARG A 10 3.08 -17.01 2.20
N THR A 11 4.29 -17.28 1.72
CA THR A 11 5.23 -16.24 1.31
C THR A 11 5.06 -15.94 -0.17
N TRP A 12 4.79 -14.67 -0.47
CA TRP A 12 4.62 -14.18 -1.83
C TRP A 12 5.84 -13.40 -2.27
N THR A 13 6.32 -13.68 -3.48
CA THR A 13 7.42 -12.91 -4.10
C THR A 13 6.87 -11.85 -5.02
N LEU A 14 7.15 -10.57 -4.73
CA LEU A 14 6.90 -9.45 -5.62
C LEU A 14 8.05 -9.32 -6.60
N SER A 15 7.74 -9.47 -7.87
CA SER A 15 8.66 -9.25 -8.98
C SER A 15 8.05 -8.30 -10.00
N LEU A 16 8.62 -7.09 -10.12
CA LEU A 16 8.25 -6.17 -11.17
C LEU A 16 9.08 -6.46 -12.43
N THR A 17 8.41 -7.01 -13.42
CA THR A 17 8.95 -7.33 -14.75
C THR A 17 8.07 -6.68 -15.80
N ILE A 18 8.51 -6.70 -17.07
CA ILE A 18 7.65 -6.21 -18.17
C ILE A 18 6.35 -7.01 -18.26
N ASP A 19 6.39 -8.32 -18.01
CA ASP A 19 5.18 -9.16 -18.06
C ASP A 19 4.22 -8.84 -16.91
N SER A 20 4.71 -8.72 -15.67
CA SER A 20 3.84 -8.36 -14.54
C SER A 20 3.30 -6.94 -14.65
N ALA A 21 4.08 -5.99 -15.17
CA ALA A 21 3.59 -4.64 -15.47
C ALA A 21 2.50 -4.62 -16.56
N LYS A 22 2.68 -5.41 -17.63
CA LYS A 22 1.64 -5.58 -18.67
C LYS A 22 0.37 -6.20 -18.09
N ARG A 23 0.49 -7.20 -17.23
CA ARG A 23 -0.65 -7.84 -16.57
C ARG A 23 -1.46 -6.86 -15.73
N VAL A 24 -0.78 -6.03 -14.95
CA VAL A 24 -1.44 -4.97 -14.15
C VAL A 24 -2.17 -3.99 -15.09
N ARG A 25 -1.54 -3.59 -16.19
CA ARG A 25 -2.17 -2.72 -17.19
C ARG A 25 -3.40 -3.38 -17.81
N ASP A 26 -3.30 -4.62 -18.25
CA ASP A 26 -4.34 -5.29 -19.01
C ASP A 26 -5.54 -5.68 -18.13
N LEU A 27 -5.30 -6.02 -16.85
CA LEU A 27 -6.36 -6.40 -15.92
C LEU A 27 -6.99 -5.20 -15.19
N LEU A 28 -6.20 -4.18 -14.85
CA LEU A 28 -6.65 -3.06 -14.00
C LEU A 28 -6.66 -1.70 -14.71
N ASN A 29 -6.26 -1.64 -15.98
CA ASN A 29 -6.08 -0.40 -16.73
C ASN A 29 -5.10 0.59 -16.04
N ILE A 30 -4.05 0.06 -15.41
CA ILE A 30 -3.07 0.83 -14.63
C ILE A 30 -1.65 0.58 -15.17
N ASN A 31 -0.94 1.67 -15.47
CA ASN A 31 0.44 1.58 -15.94
C ASN A 31 1.43 1.82 -14.77
N LEU A 32 1.91 0.74 -14.14
CA LEU A 32 2.94 0.83 -13.09
C LEU A 32 4.26 1.48 -13.57
N LEU A 33 4.49 1.54 -14.88
CA LEU A 33 5.67 2.20 -15.42
C LEU A 33 5.52 3.72 -15.49
N GLU A 34 4.36 4.28 -15.17
CA GLU A 34 4.09 5.72 -15.10
C GLU A 34 3.57 6.09 -13.70
N PRO A 35 4.40 5.94 -12.64
CA PRO A 35 3.99 6.19 -11.25
C PRO A 35 3.53 7.64 -11.01
N GLU A 36 3.96 8.57 -11.84
CA GLU A 36 3.59 9.99 -11.79
C GLU A 36 2.24 10.31 -12.46
N ALA A 37 1.63 9.39 -13.20
CA ALA A 37 0.43 9.66 -13.96
C ALA A 37 -0.83 9.75 -13.08
N GLY A 38 -1.77 10.60 -13.50
CA GLY A 38 -3.05 10.84 -12.81
C GLY A 38 -2.99 11.94 -11.75
N ASP A 39 -4.16 12.24 -11.17
CA ASP A 39 -4.32 13.18 -10.07
C ASP A 39 -5.33 12.61 -9.04
N PRO A 40 -4.91 12.22 -7.82
CA PRO A 40 -3.52 12.22 -7.36
C PRO A 40 -2.65 11.19 -8.12
N PRO A 41 -1.31 11.36 -8.15
CA PRO A 41 -0.40 10.45 -8.85
C PRO A 41 -0.61 8.98 -8.47
N LEU A 42 -0.44 8.06 -9.42
CA LEU A 42 -0.63 6.62 -9.19
C LEU A 42 0.14 6.12 -7.97
N ILE A 43 1.40 6.55 -7.80
CA ILE A 43 2.23 6.15 -6.67
C ILE A 43 1.70 6.62 -5.32
N THR A 44 0.93 7.72 -5.31
CA THR A 44 0.22 8.21 -4.12
C THR A 44 -1.00 7.35 -3.85
N ARG A 45 -1.82 7.09 -4.88
CA ARG A 45 -3.01 6.25 -4.77
C ARG A 45 -2.68 4.86 -4.20
N LEU A 46 -1.59 4.25 -4.69
CA LEU A 46 -1.13 2.94 -4.23
C LEU A 46 -0.74 2.88 -2.74
N GLY A 47 -0.56 4.03 -2.09
CA GLY A 47 -0.27 4.10 -0.66
C GLY A 47 -1.43 4.59 0.21
N THR A 48 -2.59 4.90 -0.39
CA THR A 48 -3.77 5.43 0.31
C THR A 48 -5.07 4.73 -0.05
N ASP A 49 -5.05 3.83 -1.03
CA ASP A 49 -6.19 3.04 -1.48
C ASP A 49 -5.82 1.56 -1.35
N GLU A 50 -6.25 0.94 -0.24
CA GLU A 50 -5.91 -0.43 0.10
C GLU A 50 -6.51 -1.44 -0.89
N PHE A 51 -7.66 -1.14 -1.48
CA PHE A 51 -8.27 -1.99 -2.51
C PHE A 51 -7.41 -2.00 -3.76
N LEU A 52 -7.03 -0.82 -4.25
CA LEU A 52 -6.13 -0.70 -5.40
C LEU A 52 -4.80 -1.40 -5.15
N LEU A 53 -4.19 -1.19 -3.97
CA LEU A 53 -2.93 -1.85 -3.62
C LEU A 53 -3.10 -3.37 -3.62
N CYS A 54 -4.15 -3.89 -3.01
CA CYS A 54 -4.43 -5.33 -2.96
C CYS A 54 -4.59 -5.93 -4.37
N ASP A 55 -5.34 -5.27 -5.26
CA ASP A 55 -5.55 -5.72 -6.64
C ASP A 55 -4.24 -5.73 -7.43
N VAL A 56 -3.40 -4.70 -7.27
CA VAL A 56 -2.08 -4.65 -7.91
C VAL A 56 -1.17 -5.75 -7.37
N LEU A 57 -1.13 -5.97 -6.06
CA LEU A 57 -0.35 -7.06 -5.45
C LEU A 57 -0.78 -8.41 -6.02
N TYR A 58 -2.08 -8.69 -6.09
CA TYR A 58 -2.61 -9.91 -6.68
C TYR A 58 -2.17 -10.07 -8.14
N CYS A 59 -2.25 -9.00 -8.94
CA CYS A 59 -1.77 -9.03 -10.33
C CYS A 59 -0.27 -9.35 -10.42
N LEU A 60 0.57 -8.83 -9.52
CA LEU A 60 2.01 -9.11 -9.49
C LEU A 60 2.29 -10.58 -9.14
N ILE A 61 1.57 -11.14 -8.18
CA ILE A 61 1.75 -12.52 -7.71
C ILE A 61 0.94 -13.55 -8.50
N LYS A 62 0.11 -13.12 -9.47
CA LYS A 62 -0.87 -13.97 -10.13
C LYS A 62 -0.33 -15.35 -10.58
N PRO A 63 0.86 -15.49 -11.18
CA PRO A 63 1.39 -16.81 -11.54
C PRO A 63 1.64 -17.74 -10.33
N GLN A 64 2.01 -17.19 -9.17
CA GLN A 64 2.13 -17.93 -7.91
C GLN A 64 0.75 -18.26 -7.33
N ALA A 65 -0.22 -17.35 -7.44
CA ALA A 65 -1.58 -17.61 -7.00
C ALA A 65 -2.24 -18.70 -7.84
N ASP A 66 -2.09 -18.63 -9.16
CA ASP A 66 -2.60 -19.60 -10.13
C ASP A 66 -2.01 -21.00 -9.88
N SER A 67 -0.70 -21.11 -9.59
CA SER A 67 -0.08 -22.41 -9.30
C SER A 67 -0.54 -23.04 -7.99
N LEU A 68 -1.06 -22.22 -7.06
CA LEU A 68 -1.62 -22.65 -5.78
C LEU A 68 -3.17 -22.70 -5.80
N ASN A 69 -3.81 -22.42 -6.95
CA ASN A 69 -5.26 -22.29 -7.10
C ASN A 69 -5.91 -21.30 -6.12
N ILE A 70 -5.24 -20.16 -5.90
CA ILE A 70 -5.71 -19.09 -5.01
C ILE A 70 -6.39 -18.01 -5.84
N THR A 71 -7.65 -17.71 -5.52
CA THR A 71 -8.40 -16.62 -6.17
C THR A 71 -8.04 -15.26 -5.59
N SER A 72 -8.48 -14.18 -6.26
CA SER A 72 -8.35 -12.80 -5.75
C SER A 72 -9.00 -12.63 -4.38
N GLU A 73 -10.17 -13.23 -4.18
CA GLU A 73 -10.93 -13.14 -2.93
C GLU A 73 -10.23 -13.89 -1.80
N GLN A 74 -9.70 -15.08 -2.09
CA GLN A 74 -8.94 -15.87 -1.11
C GLN A 74 -7.60 -15.22 -0.76
N PHE A 75 -6.96 -14.56 -1.74
CA PHE A 75 -5.81 -13.73 -1.48
C PHE A 75 -6.21 -12.57 -0.56
N GLY A 76 -7.20 -11.76 -0.92
CA GLY A 76 -7.67 -10.63 -0.12
C GLY A 76 -8.08 -11.01 1.31
N GLN A 77 -8.75 -12.15 1.51
CA GLN A 77 -9.08 -12.68 2.84
C GLN A 77 -7.86 -12.95 3.73
N SER A 78 -6.71 -13.27 3.13
CA SER A 78 -5.47 -13.51 3.86
C SER A 78 -4.65 -12.25 4.14
N ILE A 79 -5.08 -11.10 3.61
CA ILE A 79 -4.40 -9.82 3.78
C ILE A 79 -5.03 -9.03 4.94
N GLY A 80 -4.47 -9.20 6.14
CA GLY A 80 -4.78 -8.38 7.32
C GLY A 80 -4.07 -7.02 7.30
N GLY A 81 -4.37 -6.16 8.28
CA GLY A 81 -3.81 -4.80 8.35
C GLY A 81 -2.28 -4.72 8.52
N ASP A 82 -1.70 -5.67 9.23
CA ASP A 82 -0.24 -5.84 9.34
C ASP A 82 0.37 -6.41 8.05
N VAL A 83 -0.31 -7.39 7.44
CA VAL A 83 0.10 -8.01 6.18
C VAL A 83 0.10 -6.98 5.04
N ILE A 84 -0.95 -6.16 4.89
CA ILE A 84 -1.01 -5.15 3.82
C ILE A 84 0.08 -4.09 4.01
N LEU A 85 0.41 -3.72 5.25
CA LEU A 85 1.52 -2.80 5.53
C LEU A 85 2.87 -3.40 5.12
N ALA A 86 3.11 -4.68 5.44
CA ALA A 86 4.30 -5.41 5.03
C ALA A 86 4.37 -5.54 3.49
N ALA A 87 3.25 -5.88 2.85
CA ALA A 87 3.14 -5.98 1.40
C ALA A 87 3.36 -4.63 0.71
N GLN A 88 2.82 -3.53 1.26
CA GLN A 88 3.07 -2.17 0.79
C GLN A 88 4.56 -1.85 0.83
N THR A 89 5.22 -2.14 1.95
CA THR A 89 6.66 -1.92 2.11
C THR A 89 7.46 -2.69 1.06
N ALA A 90 7.16 -3.98 0.89
CA ALA A 90 7.79 -4.83 -0.12
C ALA A 90 7.53 -4.32 -1.55
N PHE A 91 6.33 -3.81 -1.83
CA PHE A 91 5.96 -3.26 -3.14
C PHE A 91 6.75 -2.00 -3.48
N TYR A 92 6.80 -1.01 -2.57
CA TYR A 92 7.57 0.22 -2.79
C TYR A 92 9.06 -0.08 -2.98
N ASP A 93 9.61 -1.00 -2.19
CA ASP A 93 10.99 -1.46 -2.34
C ASP A 93 11.26 -2.06 -3.73
N GLU A 94 10.33 -2.87 -4.26
CA GLU A 94 10.46 -3.52 -5.57
C GLU A 94 10.36 -2.52 -6.72
N ILE A 95 9.41 -1.56 -6.67
CA ILE A 95 9.25 -0.56 -7.72
C ILE A 95 10.42 0.43 -7.75
N ILE A 96 10.96 0.80 -6.58
CA ILE A 96 12.17 1.62 -6.47
C ILE A 96 13.36 0.90 -7.11
N ASP A 97 13.61 -0.36 -6.74
CA ASP A 97 14.71 -1.17 -7.28
C ASP A 97 14.60 -1.33 -8.80
N PHE A 98 13.39 -1.60 -9.31
CA PHE A 98 13.14 -1.68 -10.75
C PHE A 98 13.52 -0.40 -11.49
N PHE A 99 13.06 0.76 -11.01
CA PHE A 99 13.35 2.04 -11.68
C PHE A 99 14.81 2.44 -11.55
N GLN A 100 15.46 2.16 -10.41
CA GLN A 100 16.91 2.35 -10.24
C GLN A 100 17.69 1.53 -11.28
N LYS A 101 17.41 0.23 -11.38
CA LYS A 101 18.05 -0.67 -12.35
C LYS A 101 17.76 -0.29 -13.79
N ARG A 102 16.57 0.27 -14.08
CA ARG A 102 16.21 0.76 -15.41
C ARG A 102 16.93 2.05 -15.81
N GLY A 103 17.53 2.76 -14.85
CA GLY A 103 18.13 4.08 -15.04
C GLY A 103 17.15 5.25 -14.91
N ARG A 104 15.93 5.00 -14.42
CA ARG A 104 14.88 6.01 -14.17
C ARG A 104 14.91 6.47 -12.72
N THR A 105 16.03 7.08 -12.34
CA THR A 105 16.29 7.53 -10.96
C THR A 105 15.29 8.59 -10.49
N ASP A 106 14.71 9.35 -11.42
CA ASP A 106 13.60 10.28 -11.20
C ASP A 106 12.37 9.58 -10.61
N ARG A 107 11.91 8.50 -11.25
CA ARG A 107 10.75 7.71 -10.80
C ARG A 107 11.04 6.94 -9.52
N ALA A 108 12.25 6.38 -9.39
CA ALA A 108 12.68 5.75 -8.14
C ALA A 108 12.64 6.74 -6.96
N LYS A 109 13.13 7.98 -7.17
CA LYS A 109 13.10 9.01 -6.14
C LYS A 109 11.68 9.44 -5.79
N ALA A 110 10.78 9.55 -6.78
CA ALA A 110 9.37 9.85 -6.54
C ALA A 110 8.72 8.77 -5.65
N ALA A 111 8.90 7.49 -5.98
CA ALA A 111 8.37 6.38 -5.19
C ALA A 111 8.93 6.35 -3.76
N ALA A 112 10.23 6.51 -3.60
CA ALA A 112 10.88 6.57 -2.28
C ALA A 112 10.38 7.76 -1.44
N THR A 113 10.18 8.91 -2.08
CA THR A 113 9.65 10.11 -1.41
C THR A 113 8.22 9.87 -0.94
N GLN A 114 7.39 9.26 -1.77
CA GLN A 114 6.00 8.96 -1.40
C GLN A 114 5.92 7.98 -0.22
N GLN A 115 6.71 6.91 -0.24
CA GLN A 115 6.79 5.97 0.88
C GLN A 115 7.20 6.67 2.18
N LYS A 116 8.19 7.57 2.11
CA LYS A 116 8.62 8.38 3.26
C LYS A 116 7.51 9.32 3.76
N MET A 117 6.76 9.95 2.84
CA MET A 117 5.65 10.84 3.19
C MET A 117 4.54 10.12 3.96
N ILE A 118 4.17 8.91 3.53
CA ILE A 118 3.18 8.07 4.21
C ILE A 118 3.63 7.77 5.65
N ASN A 119 4.88 7.33 5.82
CA ASN A 119 5.43 7.01 7.14
C ASN A 119 5.44 8.24 8.06
N LEU A 120 5.85 9.40 7.55
CA LEU A 120 5.85 10.66 8.31
C LEU A 120 4.43 11.11 8.67
N ALA A 121 3.45 10.93 7.78
CA ALA A 121 2.06 11.27 8.06
C ALA A 121 1.49 10.41 9.20
N ILE A 122 1.73 9.09 9.18
CA ILE A 122 1.33 8.17 10.24
C ILE A 122 1.95 8.56 11.57
N GLU A 123 3.27 8.82 11.58
CA GLU A 123 3.99 9.26 12.78
C GLU A 123 3.39 10.56 13.34
N LYS A 124 3.16 11.54 12.47
CA LYS A 124 2.64 12.85 12.86
C LYS A 124 1.20 12.77 13.40
N ILE A 125 0.34 11.98 12.76
CA ILE A 125 -1.04 11.75 13.23
C ILE A 125 -1.03 11.08 14.60
N THR A 126 -0.20 10.04 14.77
CA THR A 126 -0.08 9.31 16.04
C THR A 126 0.39 10.24 17.16
N GLN A 127 1.43 11.06 16.91
CA GLN A 127 1.88 12.07 17.86
C GLN A 127 0.76 13.06 18.22
N ASN A 128 0.05 13.59 17.23
CA ASN A 128 -1.04 14.53 17.48
C ASN A 128 -2.17 13.90 18.33
N LEU A 129 -2.52 12.63 18.10
CA LEU A 129 -3.54 11.93 18.89
C LEU A 129 -3.14 11.78 20.36
N THR A 130 -1.86 11.55 20.67
CA THR A 130 -1.39 11.48 22.07
C THR A 130 -1.49 12.81 22.82
N GLN A 131 -1.54 13.92 22.09
CA GLN A 131 -1.66 15.28 22.66
C GLN A 131 -3.11 15.74 22.80
N ILE A 132 -4.09 14.92 22.40
CA ILE A 132 -5.51 15.26 22.59
C ILE A 132 -5.87 15.04 24.06
N ASP A 133 -6.21 16.13 24.76
CA ASP A 133 -6.87 16.05 26.06
C ASP A 133 -8.32 15.54 25.91
N LEU A 134 -8.46 14.22 26.05
CA LEU A 134 -9.76 13.56 26.01
C LEU A 134 -10.65 13.98 27.20
N GLY A 135 -10.07 14.30 28.35
CA GLY A 135 -10.82 14.70 29.55
C GLY A 135 -11.45 16.09 29.39
N GLY A 136 -10.68 17.05 28.86
CA GLY A 136 -11.19 18.37 28.50
C GLY A 136 -12.30 18.30 27.45
N LYS A 137 -12.12 17.51 26.39
CA LYS A 137 -13.14 17.32 25.35
C LYS A 137 -14.41 16.63 25.84
N LEU A 138 -14.30 15.64 26.71
CA LEU A 138 -15.48 14.99 27.32
C LEU A 138 -16.26 15.98 28.20
N THR A 139 -15.55 16.86 28.90
CA THR A 139 -16.18 17.90 29.73
C THR A 139 -16.92 18.93 28.87
N GLU A 140 -16.37 19.34 27.72
CA GLU A 140 -17.09 20.21 26.77
C GLU A 140 -18.34 19.55 26.18
N ILE A 141 -18.27 18.26 25.83
CA ILE A 141 -19.37 17.54 25.17
C ILE A 141 -20.50 17.18 26.15
N PHE A 142 -20.16 16.75 27.36
CA PHE A 142 -21.13 16.20 28.32
C PHE A 142 -21.40 17.12 29.52
N GLY A 143 -20.55 18.12 29.79
CA GLY A 143 -20.68 19.04 30.93
C GLY A 143 -21.82 20.06 30.83
N ALA A 144 -22.50 20.17 29.69
CA ALA A 144 -23.64 21.07 29.50
C ALA A 144 -25.02 20.44 29.80
N ARG A 145 -25.12 19.13 30.07
CA ARG A 145 -26.38 18.50 30.48
C ARG A 145 -26.50 18.44 32.00
N SER A 146 -26.71 19.61 32.62
CA SER A 146 -27.40 19.64 33.91
C SER A 146 -28.86 19.25 33.66
N ILE A 147 -29.23 18.04 34.09
CA ILE A 147 -30.61 17.59 34.15
C ILE A 147 -31.28 18.43 35.25
N GLN A 148 -32.17 19.35 34.86
CA GLN A 148 -33.17 19.93 35.75
C GLN A 148 -34.35 18.97 35.89
#